data_AF-A0A6A6DBF0-F1
#
_entry.id   AF-A0A6A6DBF0-F1
#
_cell.length_a   1.000
_cell.length_b   1.000
_cell.length_c   1.000
_cell.angle_alpha   90.00
_cell.angle_beta   90.00
_cell.angle_gamma   90.00
#
_symmetry.space_group_name_H-M   'P 1'
#
loop_
_entity.id
_entity.type
_entity.pdbx_description
1 polymer ?
#
loop_
_entity_poly.entity_id
_entity_poly.type
_entity_poly.pdbx_seq_one_letter_code
_entity_poly.pdbx_strand_id
1 'polypeptide(L)'
;MPLLHLANELLYCISENLELERDINAFAQANRRLYRLLNAYLYRYNIRQSRSSALLWAAQYGQEATAQKLLGERADDQATSDCYWTPLWVAAEKGHKGIVKLLLDKGALKLRVESTATHSRRLHLEATSRL
;
A
#
# COMPACT_ATOMS: atom_id res chain seq x y z
N MET A 1 -22.67 -25.06 11.17
CA MET A 1 -21.26 -24.78 11.51
C MET A 1 -20.95 -23.35 11.16
N PRO A 2 -20.69 -22.45 12.12
CA PRO A 2 -20.44 -21.04 11.80
C PRO A 2 -19.09 -20.91 11.08
N LEU A 3 -19.05 -20.17 9.97
CA LEU A 3 -17.81 -19.75 9.27
C LEU A 3 -16.76 -19.14 10.24
N LEU A 4 -17.20 -18.67 11.40
CA LEU A 4 -16.37 -18.11 12.45
C LEU A 4 -15.53 -19.14 13.24
N HIS A 5 -15.70 -20.45 13.01
CA HIS A 5 -14.82 -21.47 13.60
C HIS A 5 -13.69 -21.91 12.68
N LEU A 6 -13.67 -21.45 11.42
CA LEU A 6 -12.60 -21.78 10.50
C LEU A 6 -11.26 -21.20 10.98
N ALA A 7 -10.18 -21.93 10.68
CA ALA A 7 -8.81 -21.44 10.80
C ALA A 7 -8.61 -20.24 9.86
N ASN A 8 -7.72 -19.32 10.25
CA ASN A 8 -7.44 -18.12 9.47
C ASN A 8 -6.93 -18.45 8.05
N GLU A 9 -6.17 -19.53 7.90
CA GLU A 9 -5.66 -20.02 6.61
C GLU A 9 -6.81 -20.33 5.64
N LEU A 10 -7.83 -21.05 6.12
CA LEU A 10 -8.99 -21.40 5.28
C LEU A 10 -9.82 -20.17 4.92
N LEU A 11 -9.91 -19.17 5.82
CA LEU A 11 -10.55 -17.89 5.53
C LEU A 11 -9.78 -17.10 4.46
N TYR A 12 -8.44 -17.17 4.46
CA TYR A 12 -7.61 -16.62 3.40
C TYR A 12 -7.83 -17.37 2.08
N CYS A 13 -7.84 -18.71 2.08
CA CYS A 13 -8.11 -19.49 0.88
C CYS A 13 -9.48 -19.16 0.27
N ILE A 14 -10.51 -18.95 1.09
CA ILE A 14 -11.81 -18.48 0.60
C ILE A 14 -11.67 -17.11 -0.06
N SER A 15 -10.96 -16.16 0.56
CA SER A 15 -10.75 -14.83 0.00
C SER A 15 -9.89 -14.81 -1.28
N GLU A 16 -9.00 -15.80 -1.46
CA GLU A 16 -8.21 -15.98 -2.69
C GLU A 16 -9.05 -16.50 -3.87
N ASN A 17 -10.14 -17.19 -3.59
CA ASN A 17 -11.07 -17.66 -4.61
C ASN A 17 -12.14 -16.62 -4.99
N LEU A 18 -12.18 -15.47 -4.32
CA LEU A 18 -13.06 -14.37 -4.68
C LEU A 18 -12.37 -13.48 -5.72
N GLU A 19 -12.88 -13.47 -6.95
CA GLU A 19 -12.25 -12.78 -8.09
C GLU A 19 -12.41 -11.26 -8.06
N LEU A 20 -13.44 -10.75 -7.36
CA LEU A 20 -13.77 -9.33 -7.35
C LEU A 20 -13.49 -8.69 -5.99
N GLU A 21 -12.87 -7.51 -6.01
CA GLU A 21 -12.58 -6.71 -4.80
C GLU A 21 -13.85 -6.45 -3.97
N ARG A 22 -14.99 -6.24 -4.63
CA ARG A 22 -16.30 -6.04 -3.97
C ARG A 22 -16.77 -7.26 -3.18
N ASP A 23 -16.48 -8.46 -3.66
CA ASP A 23 -16.92 -9.71 -3.03
C ASP A 23 -16.03 -10.01 -1.81
N ILE A 24 -14.71 -9.78 -1.95
CA ILE A 24 -13.77 -9.85 -0.82
C ILE A 24 -14.16 -8.83 0.26
N ASN A 25 -14.54 -7.62 -0.14
CA ASN A 25 -14.95 -6.57 0.80
C ASN A 25 -16.28 -6.92 1.50
N ALA A 26 -17.27 -7.43 0.76
CA ALA A 26 -18.52 -7.91 1.34
C ALA A 26 -18.27 -9.05 2.34
N PHE A 27 -17.39 -10.00 2.00
CA PHE A 27 -17.00 -11.09 2.89
C PHE A 27 -16.29 -10.56 4.15
N ALA A 28 -15.37 -9.62 4.02
CA ALA A 28 -14.69 -8.99 5.15
C ALA A 28 -15.67 -8.23 6.06
N GLN A 29 -16.66 -7.54 5.50
CA GLN A 29 -17.64 -6.76 6.26
C GLN A 29 -18.70 -7.63 6.98
N ALA A 30 -18.88 -8.88 6.56
CA ALA A 30 -19.84 -9.79 7.18
C ALA A 30 -19.58 -10.02 8.68
N ASN A 31 -18.34 -9.83 9.15
CA ASN A 31 -18.01 -9.95 10.56
C ASN A 31 -16.78 -9.13 10.98
N ARG A 32 -16.77 -8.57 12.20
CA ARG A 32 -15.63 -7.82 12.75
C ARG A 32 -14.31 -8.61 12.77
N ARG A 33 -14.36 -9.94 13.02
CA ARG A 33 -13.17 -10.82 12.96
C ARG A 33 -12.66 -10.92 11.53
N LEU A 34 -13.54 -11.15 10.57
CA LEU A 34 -13.20 -11.23 9.14
C LEU A 34 -12.61 -9.92 8.66
N TYR A 35 -13.23 -8.79 9.03
CA TYR A 35 -12.72 -7.47 8.70
C TYR A 35 -11.27 -7.30 9.19
N ARG A 36 -10.99 -7.60 10.46
CA ARG A 36 -9.63 -7.48 11.00
C ARG A 36 -8.61 -8.38 10.28
N LEU A 37 -9.02 -9.61 9.94
CA LEU A 37 -8.15 -10.57 9.26
C LEU A 37 -7.86 -10.18 7.80
N LEU A 38 -8.92 -9.83 7.08
CA LEU A 38 -8.89 -9.64 5.62
C LEU A 38 -8.63 -8.20 5.21
N ASN A 39 -8.64 -7.23 6.13
CA ASN A 39 -8.36 -5.83 5.77
C ASN A 39 -6.94 -5.64 5.19
N ALA A 40 -5.94 -6.36 5.71
CA ALA A 40 -4.60 -6.35 5.11
C ALA A 40 -4.58 -7.01 3.72
N TYR A 41 -5.35 -8.08 3.55
CA TYR A 41 -5.50 -8.77 2.27
C TYR A 41 -6.17 -7.90 1.22
N LEU A 42 -7.23 -7.16 1.58
CA LEU A 42 -7.89 -6.20 0.70
C LEU A 42 -6.93 -5.15 0.16
N TYR A 43 -6.08 -4.56 1.01
CA TYR A 43 -5.08 -3.61 0.56
C TYR A 43 -4.04 -4.24 -0.36
N ARG A 44 -3.52 -5.43 -0.03
CA ARG A 44 -2.58 -6.15 -0.90
C ARG A 44 -3.20 -6.51 -2.24
N TYR A 45 -4.46 -6.92 -2.24
CA TYR A 45 -5.21 -7.22 -3.45
C TYR A 45 -5.34 -5.98 -4.34
N ASN A 46 -5.75 -4.84 -3.75
CA ASN A 46 -5.85 -3.57 -4.47
C ASN A 46 -4.50 -3.10 -5.04
N ILE A 47 -3.41 -3.26 -4.27
CA ILE A 47 -2.06 -2.92 -4.75
C ILE A 47 -1.68 -3.77 -5.98
N ARG A 48 -1.97 -5.08 -5.94
CA ARG A 48 -1.62 -6.02 -7.02
C ARG A 48 -2.49 -5.87 -8.26
N GLN A 49 -3.80 -5.71 -8.08
CA GLN A 49 -4.78 -5.80 -9.17
C GLN A 49 -5.30 -4.45 -9.64
N SER A 50 -5.35 -3.47 -8.75
CA SER A 50 -5.96 -2.16 -9.00
C SER A 50 -4.93 -1.02 -9.03
N ARG A 51 -3.63 -1.35 -9.21
CA ARG A 51 -2.52 -0.38 -9.29
C ARG A 51 -2.54 0.67 -8.17
N SER A 52 -2.83 0.28 -6.93
CA SER A 52 -2.93 1.21 -5.79
C SER A 52 -3.98 2.32 -5.95
N SER A 53 -5.05 2.09 -6.72
CA SER A 53 -6.17 3.02 -6.89
C SER A 53 -6.79 3.45 -5.55
N ALA A 54 -6.75 2.60 -4.53
CA ALA A 54 -7.22 2.95 -3.20
C ALA A 54 -6.38 4.06 -2.53
N LEU A 55 -5.11 4.22 -2.90
CA LEU A 55 -4.25 5.30 -2.39
C LEU A 55 -4.63 6.64 -3.02
N LEU A 56 -4.94 6.65 -4.32
CA LEU A 56 -5.50 7.81 -5.02
C LEU A 56 -6.85 8.22 -4.43
N TRP A 57 -7.73 7.26 -4.18
CA TRP A 57 -9.01 7.52 -3.51
C TRP A 57 -8.78 8.11 -2.11
N ALA A 58 -7.87 7.54 -1.33
CA ALA A 58 -7.56 8.06 0.00
C ALA A 58 -7.01 9.49 -0.07
N ALA A 59 -6.13 9.77 -1.04
CA ALA A 59 -5.61 11.11 -1.30
C ALA A 59 -6.68 12.09 -1.76
N GLN A 60 -7.67 11.68 -2.55
CA GLN A 60 -8.76 12.54 -3.02
C GLN A 60 -9.71 12.94 -1.88
N TYR A 61 -10.02 12.01 -0.98
CA TYR A 61 -11.03 12.18 0.06
C TYR A 61 -10.44 12.46 1.46
N GLY A 62 -9.13 12.62 1.59
CA GLY A 62 -8.49 12.94 2.87
C GLY A 62 -8.49 11.78 3.88
N GLN A 63 -8.52 10.53 3.41
CA GLN A 63 -8.62 9.35 4.27
C GLN A 63 -7.25 8.91 4.79
N GLU A 64 -6.71 9.65 5.76
CA GLU A 64 -5.36 9.46 6.31
C GLU A 64 -5.10 8.03 6.82
N ALA A 65 -6.03 7.44 7.58
CA ALA A 65 -5.87 6.09 8.12
C ALA A 65 -5.77 5.02 7.01
N THR A 66 -6.51 5.21 5.92
CA THR A 66 -6.47 4.32 4.74
C THR A 66 -5.14 4.49 4.01
N ALA A 67 -4.70 5.74 3.80
CA ALA A 67 -3.40 6.03 3.20
C ALA A 67 -2.24 5.43 4.01
N GLN A 68 -2.24 5.57 5.34
CA GLN A 68 -1.23 4.97 6.21
C GLN A 68 -1.16 3.45 6.07
N LYS A 69 -2.31 2.76 6.06
CA LYS A 69 -2.34 1.30 5.93
C LYS A 69 -1.84 0.84 4.56
N LEU A 70 -2.26 1.50 3.48
CA LEU A 70 -1.77 1.21 2.12
C LEU A 70 -0.26 1.40 2.01
N LEU A 71 0.27 2.51 2.53
CA LEU A 71 1.71 2.78 2.56
C LEU A 71 2.48 1.82 3.48
N GLY A 72 1.82 1.26 4.50
CA GLY A 72 2.34 0.17 5.34
C GLY A 72 2.46 -1.16 4.58
N GLU A 73 1.47 -1.48 3.75
CA GLU A 73 1.43 -2.67 2.90
C GLU A 73 2.26 -2.53 1.59
N ARG A 74 3.09 -1.48 1.50
CA ARG A 74 3.97 -1.18 0.35
C ARG A 74 3.21 -0.86 -0.94
N ALA A 75 2.09 -0.15 -0.83
CA ALA A 75 1.46 0.47 -2.00
C ALA A 75 2.45 1.36 -2.75
N ASP A 76 2.34 1.38 -4.07
CA ASP A 76 3.14 2.25 -4.93
C ASP A 76 2.66 3.70 -4.75
N ASP A 77 3.51 4.53 -4.17
CA ASP A 77 3.26 5.95 -3.93
C ASP A 77 3.33 6.78 -5.22
N GLN A 78 3.79 6.20 -6.32
CA GLN A 78 3.84 6.80 -7.66
C GLN A 78 2.73 6.31 -8.58
N ALA A 79 1.81 5.48 -8.08
CA ALA A 79 0.67 5.01 -8.85
C ALA A 79 -0.18 6.19 -9.36
N THR A 80 -0.35 6.26 -10.68
CA THR A 80 -1.09 7.36 -11.30
C THR A 80 -2.55 7.00 -11.59
N SER A 81 -3.43 8.00 -11.50
CA SER A 81 -4.80 7.88 -12.01
C SER A 81 -4.82 7.76 -13.53
N ASP A 82 -6.01 7.53 -14.11
CA ASP A 82 -6.22 7.53 -15.56
C ASP A 82 -5.83 8.88 -16.23
N CYS A 83 -5.78 9.95 -15.43
CA CYS A 83 -5.34 11.28 -15.85
C CYS A 83 -3.85 11.56 -15.54
N TYR A 84 -3.06 10.52 -15.24
CA TYR A 84 -1.64 10.60 -14.88
C TYR A 84 -1.31 11.37 -13.60
N TRP A 85 -2.27 11.56 -12.69
CA TRP A 85 -2.02 12.27 -11.43
C TRP A 85 -1.55 11.33 -10.35
N THR A 86 -0.51 11.73 -9.62
CA THR A 86 0.01 11.00 -8.47
C THR A 86 -0.84 11.26 -7.21
N PRO A 87 -0.80 10.37 -6.21
CA PRO A 87 -1.50 10.58 -4.94
C PRO A 87 -1.04 11.86 -4.24
N LEU A 88 0.23 12.23 -4.39
CA LEU A 88 0.78 13.47 -3.85
C LEU A 88 0.15 14.70 -4.49
N TRP A 89 0.02 14.70 -5.82
CA TRP A 89 -0.60 15.82 -6.55
C TRP A 89 -2.07 16.00 -6.14
N VAL A 90 -2.84 14.91 -6.10
CA VAL A 90 -4.26 14.93 -5.70
C VAL A 90 -4.41 15.42 -4.25
N ALA A 91 -3.60 14.92 -3.32
CA ALA A 91 -3.66 15.36 -1.92
C ALA A 91 -3.30 16.84 -1.76
N ALA A 92 -2.33 17.35 -2.52
CA ALA A 92 -1.95 18.76 -2.51
C ALA A 92 -3.03 19.66 -3.10
N GLU A 93 -3.62 19.27 -4.25
CA GLU A 93 -4.70 20.00 -4.92
C GLU A 93 -5.95 20.12 -4.05
N LYS A 94 -6.27 19.05 -3.29
CA LYS A 94 -7.40 19.04 -2.34
C LYS A 94 -7.06 19.61 -0.95
N GLY A 95 -5.80 19.93 -0.67
CA GLY A 95 -5.37 20.51 0.61
C GLY A 95 -5.25 19.54 1.78
N HIS A 96 -5.15 18.23 1.52
CA HIS A 96 -5.05 17.17 2.54
C HIS A 96 -3.63 17.05 3.10
N LYS A 97 -3.25 18.02 3.96
CA LYS A 97 -1.89 18.18 4.50
C LYS A 97 -1.33 16.93 5.18
N GLY A 98 -2.15 16.18 5.92
CA GLY A 98 -1.70 14.97 6.60
C GLY A 98 -1.26 13.88 5.62
N ILE A 99 -2.00 13.70 4.53
CA ILE A 99 -1.64 12.75 3.46
C ILE A 99 -0.39 13.21 2.71
N VAL A 100 -0.27 14.51 2.41
CA VAL A 100 0.94 15.07 1.79
C VAL A 100 2.18 14.74 2.63
N LYS A 101 2.10 14.94 3.95
CA LYS A 101 3.20 14.61 4.86
C LYS A 101 3.53 13.12 4.83
N LEU A 102 2.53 12.25 4.90
CA LEU A 102 2.72 10.79 4.85
C LEU A 102 3.42 10.32 3.56
N LEU A 103 3.05 10.89 2.41
CA LEU A 103 3.63 10.55 1.12
C LEU A 103 5.08 11.07 1.00
N LEU A 104 5.34 12.30 1.46
CA LEU A 104 6.69 12.88 1.46
C LEU A 104 7.65 12.12 2.38
N ASP A 105 7.20 11.74 3.58
CA ASP A 105 8.00 10.98 4.54
C ASP A 105 8.45 9.62 3.95
N LYS A 106 7.62 8.98 3.13
CA LYS A 106 7.97 7.75 2.40
C LYS A 106 8.99 7.98 1.28
N GLY A 107 8.83 9.04 0.48
CA GLY A 107 9.79 9.40 -0.56
C GLY A 107 11.19 9.72 0.00
N ALA A 108 11.25 10.42 1.13
CA ALA A 108 12.50 10.73 1.83
C ALA A 108 13.23 9.46 2.32
N LEU A 109 12.48 8.45 2.80
CA LEU A 109 13.05 7.16 3.19
C LEU A 109 13.67 6.42 1.99
N LYS A 110 13.05 6.48 0.80
CA LYS A 110 13.57 5.84 -0.42
C LYS A 110 14.92 6.42 -0.84
N LEU A 111 15.03 7.76 -0.85
CA LEU A 111 16.29 8.47 -1.15
C LEU A 111 17.40 8.14 -0.14
N ARG A 112 17.06 7.98 1.15
CA ARG A 112 18.06 7.62 2.17
C ARG A 112 18.63 6.23 1.94
N VAL A 113 17.80 5.25 1.61
CA VAL A 113 18.26 3.87 1.32
C VAL A 113 19.18 3.85 0.08
N GLU A 114 18.83 4.57 -0.98
CA GLU A 114 19.64 4.65 -2.19
C GLU A 114 21.00 5.34 -1.95
N SER A 115 21.05 6.40 -1.14
CA SER A 115 22.31 7.06 -0.78
C SER A 115 23.26 6.14 0.00
N THR A 116 22.74 5.26 0.86
CA THR A 116 23.57 4.28 1.59
C THR A 116 24.05 3.15 0.68
N ALA A 117 23.19 2.62 -0.20
CA ALA A 117 23.56 1.55 -1.13
C ALA A 117 24.58 1.99 -2.18
N THR A 118 24.49 3.25 -2.63
CA THR A 118 25.46 3.85 -3.55
C THR A 118 26.79 4.16 -2.88
N HIS A 119 26.77 4.60 -1.61
CA HIS A 119 27.98 4.79 -0.82
C HIS A 119 28.74 3.46 -0.59
N SER A 120 28.04 2.38 -0.23
CA SER A 120 28.65 1.04 -0.05
C SER A 120 29.23 0.46 -1.33
N ARG A 121 28.58 0.65 -2.49
CA ARG A 121 29.10 0.23 -3.81
C ARG A 121 30.31 1.03 -4.25
N ARG A 122 30.37 2.34 -3.95
CA ARG A 122 31.54 3.19 -4.24
C ARG A 122 32.78 2.73 -3.48
N LEU A 123 32.65 2.43 -2.20
CA LEU A 123 33.78 1.96 -1.38
C LEU A 123 34.34 0.61 -1.86
N HIS A 124 33.48 -0.31 -2.32
CA HIS A 124 33.94 -1.58 -2.92
C HIS A 124 34.68 -1.38 -4.25
N LEU A 125 34.17 -0.51 -5.14
CA LEU A 125 34.82 -0.23 -6.44
C LEU A 125 36.15 0.50 -6.28
N GLU A 126 36.27 1.44 -5.34
CA GLU A 126 37.53 2.14 -5.03
C GLU A 126 38.58 1.25 -4.36
N ALA A 127 38.16 0.23 -3.59
CA ALA A 127 39.07 -0.75 -3.03
C ALA A 127 39.63 -1.71 -4.10
N THR A 128 38.84 -2.05 -5.11
CA THR A 128 39.27 -2.92 -6.22
C THR A 128 40.09 -2.21 -7.30
N SER A 129 40.03 -0.86 -7.39
CA SER A 129 40.80 -0.08 -8.36
C SER A 129 42.14 0.44 -7.83
N ARG A 130 42.50 0.09 -6.58
CA ARG A 130 43.78 0.42 -5.93
C ARG A 130 44.72 -0.79 -5.79
N LEU A 131 44.41 -1.91 -6.44
CA LEU A 131 45.33 -3.03 -6.69
C LEU A 131 45.71 -3.03 -8.18
#